data_AF-N8ZST5-F1
#
_entry.id   AF-N8ZST5-F1
#
_cell.length_a   1.000
_cell.length_b   1.000
_cell.length_c   1.000
_cell.angle_alpha   90.00
_cell.angle_beta   90.00
_cell.angle_gamma   90.00
#
_symmetry.space_group_name_H-M   'P 1'
#
loop_
_entity.id
_entity.type
_entity.pdbx_description
1 polymer ?
#
loop_
_entity_poly.entity_id
_entity_poly.type
_entity_poly.pdbx_seq_one_letter_code
_entity_poly.pdbx_strand_id
1 'polypeptide(L)'
;MTTNQYFQKAPEHKQIQWTQSWYEPALKSLNGILDVRRTNLRKIKRDENQAAITRDEFIEILINDHRITVYQAGEIISSLLRAGKILMFGRFIQMNEEVISHE
;
A
#
# COMPACT_ATOMS: atom_id res chain seq x y z
N MET A 1 4.23 29.55 36.35
CA MET A 1 3.21 29.11 35.37
C MET A 1 3.95 28.30 34.31
N THR A 2 3.90 26.96 34.41
CA THR A 2 4.66 26.07 33.52
C THR A 2 3.77 25.74 32.34
N THR A 3 4.14 26.20 31.15
CA THR A 3 3.36 26.04 29.92
C THR A 3 3.44 24.60 29.40
N ASN A 4 2.28 23.98 29.23
CA ASN A 4 2.07 22.65 28.64
C ASN A 4 2.60 22.59 27.20
N GLN A 5 3.86 22.21 27.01
CA GLN A 5 4.48 21.97 25.69
C GLN A 5 4.37 20.50 25.23
N TYR A 6 3.71 19.62 25.99
CA TYR A 6 3.79 18.15 25.78
C TYR A 6 2.63 17.50 25.01
N PHE A 7 1.63 18.24 24.55
CA PHE A 7 0.44 17.62 23.91
C PHE A 7 0.46 17.57 22.37
N GLN A 8 1.45 18.20 21.71
CA GLN A 8 1.45 18.29 20.24
C GLN A 8 1.90 17.00 19.54
N LYS A 9 2.67 16.11 20.19
CA LYS A 9 3.24 14.90 19.55
C LYS A 9 2.37 13.65 19.60
N ALA A 10 1.41 13.59 20.52
CA ALA A 10 0.55 12.41 20.69
C ALA A 10 -0.31 12.04 19.46
N PRO A 11 -0.86 12.98 18.66
CA PRO A 11 -1.65 12.63 17.47
C PRO A 11 -0.79 12.00 16.37
N GLU A 12 0.42 12.52 16.15
CA GLU A 12 1.36 12.04 15.12
C GLU A 12 1.82 10.61 15.42
N HIS A 13 2.20 10.32 16.67
CA HIS A 13 2.61 8.97 17.06
C HIS A 13 1.49 7.93 16.87
N LYS A 14 0.24 8.32 17.15
CA LYS A 14 -0.92 7.44 16.91
C LYS A 14 -1.17 7.21 15.43
N GLN A 15 -1.04 8.24 14.59
CA GLN A 15 -1.14 8.09 13.14
C GLN A 15 -0.06 7.16 12.59
N ILE A 16 1.20 7.37 12.98
CA ILE A 16 2.32 6.52 12.53
C ILE A 16 2.09 5.07 12.94
N GLN A 17 1.74 4.82 14.20
CA GLN A 17 1.47 3.46 14.69
C GLN A 17 0.31 2.81 13.94
N TRP A 18 -0.76 3.56 13.66
CA TRP A 18 -1.90 3.08 12.90
C TRP A 18 -1.48 2.69 11.48
N THR A 19 -0.78 3.56 10.76
CA THR A 19 -0.32 3.28 9.39
C THR A 19 0.62 2.07 9.34
N GLN A 20 1.48 1.88 10.34
CA GLN A 20 2.35 0.69 10.43
C GLN A 20 1.54 -0.60 10.64
N SER A 21 0.44 -0.56 11.38
CA SER A 21 -0.42 -1.75 11.55
C SER A 21 -1.09 -2.22 10.25
N TRP A 22 -1.17 -1.33 9.25
CA TRP A 22 -1.79 -1.60 7.94
C TRP A 22 -0.83 -2.08 6.86
N TYR A 23 0.44 -2.26 7.19
CA TYR A 23 1.47 -2.62 6.23
C TYR A 23 1.21 -4.00 5.60
N GLU A 24 1.13 -5.04 6.43
CA GLU A 24 0.89 -6.42 5.98
C GLU A 24 -0.51 -6.64 5.38
N PRO A 25 -1.61 -6.14 5.97
CA PRO A 25 -2.94 -6.31 5.36
C PRO A 25 -3.05 -5.67 3.97
N ALA A 26 -2.46 -4.47 3.77
CA ALA A 26 -2.50 -3.79 2.49
C ALA A 26 -1.66 -4.52 1.43
N LEU A 27 -0.47 -5.01 1.80
CA LEU A 27 0.37 -5.81 0.91
C LEU A 27 -0.30 -7.12 0.50
N LYS A 28 -0.98 -7.79 1.45
CA LYS A 28 -1.73 -9.02 1.16
C LYS A 28 -2.84 -8.77 0.12
N SER A 29 -3.62 -7.70 0.29
CA SER A 29 -4.65 -7.33 -0.69
C SER A 29 -4.04 -6.99 -2.06
N LEU A 30 -2.94 -6.24 -2.08
CA LEU A 30 -2.23 -5.89 -3.32
C LEU A 30 -1.70 -7.13 -4.05
N ASN A 31 -1.07 -8.06 -3.33
CA ASN A 31 -0.58 -9.31 -3.90
C ASN A 31 -1.73 -10.14 -4.49
N GLY A 32 -2.85 -10.25 -3.79
CA GLY A 32 -4.01 -11.02 -4.27
C GLY A 32 -4.54 -10.52 -5.62
N ILE A 33 -4.65 -9.19 -5.81
CA ILE A 33 -5.11 -8.65 -7.10
C ILE A 33 -4.02 -8.73 -8.18
N LEU A 34 -2.75 -8.56 -7.81
CA LEU A 34 -1.65 -8.70 -8.77
C LEU A 34 -1.48 -10.15 -9.24
N ASP A 35 -1.75 -11.16 -8.42
CA ASP A 35 -1.76 -12.56 -8.82
C ASP A 35 -2.79 -12.84 -9.91
N VAL A 36 -3.95 -12.18 -9.85
CA VAL A 36 -4.96 -12.22 -10.92
C VAL A 36 -4.41 -11.57 -12.19
N ARG A 37 -3.73 -10.42 -12.09
CA ARG A 37 -3.12 -9.73 -13.25
C ARG A 37 -1.98 -10.55 -13.87
N ARG A 38 -1.09 -11.13 -13.06
CA ARG A 38 -0.03 -12.06 -13.47
C ARG A 38 -0.62 -13.25 -14.21
N THR A 39 -1.65 -13.89 -13.65
CA THR A 39 -2.36 -15.00 -14.29
C THR A 39 -2.96 -14.61 -15.64
N ASN A 40 -3.52 -13.41 -15.77
CA ASN A 40 -4.05 -12.91 -17.04
C ASN A 40 -2.95 -12.66 -18.08
N LEU A 41 -1.81 -12.08 -17.67
CA LEU A 41 -0.64 -11.87 -18.53
C LEU A 41 -0.07 -13.22 -19.03
N ARG A 42 0.05 -14.21 -18.13
CA ARG A 42 0.46 -15.58 -18.48
C ARG A 42 -0.44 -16.19 -19.56
N LYS A 43 -1.76 -16.06 -19.43
CA LYS A 43 -2.73 -16.59 -20.41
C LYS A 43 -2.52 -16.01 -21.81
N ILE A 44 -2.08 -14.75 -21.91
CA ILE A 44 -1.82 -14.08 -23.19
C ILE A 44 -0.33 -14.08 -23.59
N LYS A 45 0.50 -14.90 -22.92
CA LYS A 45 1.95 -15.02 -23.16
C LYS A 45 2.71 -13.69 -23.06
N ARG A 46 2.33 -12.85 -22.09
CA ARG A 46 3.01 -11.61 -21.73
C ARG A 46 3.79 -11.80 -20.43
N ASP A 47 4.75 -10.91 -20.21
CA ASP A 47 5.59 -10.89 -19.02
C ASP A 47 4.76 -10.62 -17.75
N GLU A 48 4.76 -11.56 -16.81
CA GLU A 48 4.00 -11.47 -15.55
C GLU A 48 4.52 -10.33 -14.65
N ASN A 49 5.79 -9.93 -14.81
CA ASN A 49 6.41 -8.84 -14.07
C ASN A 49 5.81 -7.46 -14.43
N GLN A 50 5.07 -7.39 -15.54
CA GLN A 50 4.32 -6.19 -15.94
C GLN A 50 2.95 -6.10 -15.25
N ALA A 51 2.63 -7.02 -14.32
CA ALA A 51 1.40 -6.94 -13.54
C ALA A 51 1.39 -5.66 -12.71
N ALA A 52 0.39 -4.81 -12.96
CA ALA A 52 0.17 -3.57 -12.25
C ALA A 52 -1.33 -3.33 -12.06
N ILE A 53 -1.68 -2.54 -11.05
CA ILE A 53 -3.01 -1.97 -10.86
C ILE A 53 -2.91 -0.44 -10.80
N THR A 54 -4.02 0.25 -10.96
CA THR A 54 -4.06 1.69 -10.69
C THR A 54 -4.12 1.99 -9.20
N ARG A 55 -3.69 3.20 -8.83
CA ARG A 55 -3.82 3.74 -7.48
C ARG A 55 -5.28 3.77 -7.02
N ASP A 56 -6.19 4.13 -7.91
CA ASP A 56 -7.61 4.23 -7.61
C ASP A 56 -8.21 2.83 -7.36
N GLU A 57 -7.88 1.83 -8.18
CA GLU A 57 -8.24 0.43 -7.92
C GLU A 57 -7.73 -0.03 -6.54
N PHE A 58 -6.50 0.34 -6.17
CA PHE A 58 -5.96 -0.04 -4.88
C PHE A 58 -6.67 0.66 -3.70
N ILE A 59 -6.97 1.96 -3.85
CA ILE A 59 -7.76 2.71 -2.87
C ILE A 59 -9.15 2.09 -2.70
N GLU A 60 -9.82 1.72 -3.80
CA GLU A 60 -11.12 1.06 -3.76
C GLU A 60 -11.06 -0.28 -3.03
N ILE A 61 -10.05 -1.11 -3.31
CA ILE A 61 -9.83 -2.38 -2.60
C ILE A 61 -9.68 -2.13 -1.10
N LEU A 62 -8.86 -1.15 -0.71
CA LEU A 62 -8.64 -0.84 0.69
C LEU A 62 -9.93 -0.35 1.39
N ILE A 63 -10.72 0.50 0.72
CA ILE A 63 -12.00 0.98 1.26
C ILE A 63 -12.98 -0.18 1.44
N ASN A 64 -13.11 -1.05 0.42
CA ASN A 64 -14.11 -2.11 0.40
C ASN A 64 -13.76 -3.26 1.34
N ASP A 65 -12.51 -3.71 1.33
CA ASP A 65 -12.08 -4.90 2.09
C ASP A 65 -11.78 -4.55 3.55
N HIS A 66 -11.25 -3.36 3.80
CA HIS A 66 -10.71 -2.98 5.11
C HIS A 66 -11.44 -1.83 5.79
N ARG A 67 -12.47 -1.27 5.16
CA ARG A 67 -13.30 -0.15 5.67
C ARG A 67 -12.47 1.06 6.10
N ILE A 68 -11.36 1.31 5.40
CA ILE A 68 -10.55 2.50 5.64
C ILE A 68 -11.02 3.66 4.75
N THR A 69 -10.75 4.90 5.18
CA THR A 69 -11.10 6.08 4.39
C THR A 69 -10.15 6.27 3.19
N VAL A 70 -10.58 7.03 2.18
CA VAL A 70 -9.73 7.43 1.04
C VAL A 70 -8.43 8.10 1.52
N TYR A 71 -8.53 8.96 2.53
CA TYR A 71 -7.36 9.63 3.12
C TYR A 71 -6.38 8.62 3.72
N GLN A 72 -6.87 7.70 4.55
CA GLN A 72 -6.05 6.65 5.16
C GLN A 72 -5.44 5.71 4.12
N ALA A 73 -6.17 5.36 3.06
CA ALA A 73 -5.64 4.57 1.95
C ALA A 73 -4.48 5.30 1.27
N GLY A 74 -4.58 6.62 1.08
CA GLY A 74 -3.49 7.46 0.59
C GLY A 74 -2.26 7.42 1.49
N GLU A 75 -2.44 7.50 2.81
CA GLU A 75 -1.34 7.42 3.79
C GLU A 75 -0.65 6.05 3.78
N ILE A 76 -1.42 4.96 3.68
CA ILE A 76 -0.89 3.59 3.60
C ILE A 76 -0.08 3.41 2.32
N ILE A 77 -0.62 3.81 1.16
CA ILE A 77 0.10 3.73 -0.13
C ILE A 77 1.41 4.52 -0.06
N SER A 78 1.37 5.72 0.52
CA SER A 78 2.56 6.56 0.68
C SER A 78 3.59 5.91 1.60
N SER A 79 3.15 5.25 2.68
CA SER A 79 4.01 4.49 3.59
C SER A 79 4.68 3.29 2.89
N LEU A 80 3.91 2.50 2.13
CA LEU A 80 4.42 1.36 1.36
C LEU A 80 5.47 1.80 0.33
N LEU A 81 5.21 2.92 -0.37
CA LEU A 81 6.16 3.50 -1.33
C LEU A 81 7.45 3.93 -0.63
N ARG A 82 7.35 4.70 0.47
CA ARG A 82 8.52 5.19 1.22
C ARG A 82 9.40 4.07 1.76
N ALA A 83 8.80 2.93 2.09
CA ALA A 83 9.52 1.78 2.60
C ALA A 83 9.85 0.74 1.50
N GLY A 84 9.70 1.11 0.23
CA GLY A 84 10.23 0.35 -0.91
C GLY A 84 9.50 -0.95 -1.21
N LYS A 85 8.27 -1.15 -0.72
CA LYS A 85 7.50 -2.37 -0.99
C LYS A 85 6.77 -2.34 -2.32
N ILE A 86 6.48 -1.14 -2.80
CA ILE A 86 5.78 -0.91 -4.06
C ILE A 86 6.55 0.10 -4.90
N LEU A 87 6.35 0.00 -6.21
CA LEU A 87 6.80 0.99 -7.18
C LEU A 87 5.59 1.72 -7.75
N MET A 88 5.74 3.02 -8.01
CA MET A 88 4.73 3.85 -8.64
C MET A 88 5.24 4.50 -9.91
N PHE A 89 4.47 4.37 -11.00
CA PHE A 89 4.72 5.04 -12.28
C PHE A 89 3.44 5.69 -12.77
N GLY A 90 3.38 7.01 -12.68
CA GLY A 90 2.14 7.76 -12.89
C GLY A 90 1.05 7.26 -11.93
N ARG A 91 -0.05 6.75 -12.49
CA ARG A 91 -1.19 6.24 -11.72
C ARG A 91 -1.09 4.75 -11.36
N PHE A 92 -0.04 4.06 -11.79
CA PHE A 92 0.06 2.61 -11.62
C PHE A 92 0.94 2.23 -10.43
N ILE A 93 0.61 1.09 -9.82
CA ILE A 93 1.26 0.49 -8.67
C ILE A 93 1.67 -0.94 -9.03
N GLN A 94 2.91 -1.28 -8.71
CA GLN A 94 3.48 -2.63 -8.80
C GLN A 94 4.12 -3.02 -7.48
N MET A 95 4.29 -4.33 -7.25
CA MET A 95 5.16 -4.82 -6.19
C MET A 95 6.61 -4.56 -6.55
N ASN A 96 7.44 -4.22 -5.57
CA ASN A 96 8.88 -4.19 -5.76
C ASN A 96 9.44 -5.62 -5.74
N GLU A 97 10.07 -6.07 -6.81
CA GLU A 97 10.59 -7.44 -6.97
C GLU A 97 11.68 -7.78 -5.94
N GLU A 98 12.46 -6.80 -5.50
CA GLU A 98 13.48 -6.97 -4.44
C GLU A 98 12.90 -7.44 -3.10
N VAL A 99 11.60 -7.22 -2.87
CA VAL A 99 10.93 -7.62 -1.64
C VAL A 99 10.41 -9.04 -1.73
N ILE A 100 10.10 -9.52 -2.94
CA ILE A 100 9.54 -10.86 -3.19
C ILE A 100 10.64 -11.94 -3.08
N SER A 101 11.91 -11.59 -3.29
CA SER A 101 13.04 -12.53 -3.21
C SER A 101 13.53 -12.85 -1.79
N HIS A 102 12.95 -12.21 -0.77
CA HIS A 102 13.40 -12.31 0.63
C HIS A 102 12.36 -12.89 1.61
N GLU A 103 11.21 -13.37 1.11
CA GLU A 103 10.21 -14.16 1.86
C GLU A 103 10.17 -15.61 1.36
#